data_AF-R7RX78-F1
#
_entry.id   AF-R7RX78-F1
#
_cell.length_a   1.000
_cell.length_b   1.000
_cell.length_c   1.000
_cell.angle_alpha   90.00
_cell.angle_beta   90.00
_cell.angle_gamma   90.00
#
_symmetry.space_group_name_H-M   'P 1'
#
loop_
_entity.id
_entity.type
_entity.pdbx_description
1 polymer ?
#
loop_
_entity_poly.entity_id
_entity_poly.type
_entity_poly.pdbx_seq_one_letter_code
_entity_poly.pdbx_strand_id
1 'polypeptide(L)'
;MTCGSDVALESMEYVFPQSTLDTAGFDADAHDYDYADCGTRRNSARRAIPYEMGFMKNVLLRALNNIYSLGVSDDIMTQKAEFEKYIVGVCGVLLVHIQGDINFFTTPSQSGIVLSDEAVLGNECLPELKDIVEDVKRLQEVLRGWVESGDYDSSQLLDLLAFGPDLAKRMHAQVNAVDVDRLIEVVDEEEVKEMLSANVEWFAGHNDLPFLIPFLQAHHDIETSSHWPPITEEGRQVLPVLAEQYAGYVDTLPFFTQPSPLMAPG
;
A
#
# COMPACT_ATOMS: atom_id res chain seq x y z
N MET A 1 29.20 -20.94 7.75
CA MET A 1 28.25 -19.89 8.17
C MET A 1 27.56 -19.42 6.90
N THR A 2 26.37 -19.94 6.65
CA THR A 2 25.53 -19.59 5.51
C THR A 2 24.37 -18.78 6.09
N CYS A 3 24.36 -17.47 5.84
CA CYS A 3 23.23 -16.62 6.15
C CYS A 3 22.30 -16.70 4.94
N GLY A 4 21.40 -17.68 4.96
CA GLY A 4 20.26 -17.73 4.06
C GLY A 4 19.09 -17.05 4.76
N SER A 5 18.65 -15.93 4.22
CA SER A 5 17.34 -15.35 4.50
C SER A 5 16.82 -14.81 3.19
N ASP A 6 16.23 -15.71 2.41
CA ASP A 6 15.35 -15.37 1.30
C ASP A 6 14.13 -14.69 1.91
N VAL A 7 14.00 -13.38 1.70
CA VAL A 7 12.70 -12.72 1.84
C VAL A 7 12.03 -12.89 0.49
N ALA A 8 11.45 -14.08 0.29
CA ALA A 8 10.51 -14.28 -0.79
C ALA A 8 9.36 -13.28 -0.60
N LEU A 9 9.00 -12.56 -1.65
CA LEU A 9 7.65 -12.03 -1.77
C LEU A 9 6.73 -13.24 -1.84
N GLU A 10 6.33 -13.77 -0.68
CA GLU A 10 5.48 -14.95 -0.59
C GLU A 10 4.26 -14.75 -1.51
N SER A 11 4.13 -15.65 -2.48
CA SER A 11 2.95 -15.77 -3.34
C SER A 11 1.75 -16.08 -2.44
N MET A 12 1.03 -15.04 -2.01
CA MET A 12 -0.17 -15.21 -1.22
C MET A 12 -1.38 -15.45 -2.12
N GLU A 13 -2.14 -16.50 -1.76
CA GLU A 13 -3.43 -16.84 -2.35
C GLU A 13 -4.44 -15.69 -2.13
N TYR A 14 -4.95 -15.12 -3.23
CA TYR A 14 -6.00 -14.10 -3.20
C TYR A 14 -7.37 -14.76 -2.98
N VAL A 15 -8.24 -14.11 -2.20
CA VAL A 15 -9.61 -14.60 -1.90
C VAL A 15 -10.64 -14.15 -2.95
N PHE A 16 -10.28 -13.25 -3.88
CA PHE A 16 -11.04 -13.14 -5.13
C PHE A 16 -10.99 -14.48 -5.86
N PRO A 17 -12.08 -14.96 -6.51
CA PRO A 17 -12.10 -16.27 -7.13
C PRO A 17 -10.85 -16.48 -8.00
N GLN A 18 -10.05 -17.47 -7.62
CA GLN A 18 -8.71 -17.76 -8.14
C GLN A 18 -8.67 -17.81 -9.67
N SER A 19 -9.78 -18.24 -10.29
CA SER A 19 -9.96 -18.31 -11.74
C SER A 19 -9.81 -16.99 -12.50
N THR A 20 -9.75 -15.84 -11.83
CA THR A 20 -9.66 -14.51 -12.46
C THR A 20 -8.27 -13.87 -12.37
N LEU A 21 -7.36 -14.41 -11.57
CA LEU A 21 -6.04 -13.80 -11.28
C LEU A 21 -4.83 -14.64 -11.75
N ASP A 22 -5.04 -15.89 -12.18
CA ASP A 22 -3.99 -16.81 -12.65
C ASP A 22 -3.21 -16.34 -13.89
N THR A 23 -3.60 -15.23 -14.53
CA THR A 23 -2.88 -14.67 -15.68
C THR A 23 -1.93 -13.51 -15.36
N ALA A 24 -1.87 -13.06 -14.10
CA ALA A 24 -1.10 -11.85 -13.74
C ALA A 24 0.35 -12.11 -13.26
N GLY A 25 0.80 -13.37 -13.22
CA GLY A 25 2.21 -13.77 -13.16
C GLY A 25 3.14 -12.86 -12.36
N PHE A 26 2.96 -12.81 -11.04
CA PHE A 26 4.02 -12.31 -10.17
C PHE A 26 4.98 -13.47 -9.90
N ASP A 27 5.94 -13.65 -10.80
CA ASP A 27 7.00 -14.63 -10.63
C ASP A 27 8.03 -14.03 -9.68
N ALA A 28 7.78 -14.17 -8.37
CA ALA A 28 8.72 -13.76 -7.32
C ALA A 28 10.10 -14.45 -7.45
N ASP A 29 10.18 -15.52 -8.25
CA ASP A 29 11.38 -16.31 -8.51
C ASP A 29 12.11 -15.91 -9.83
N ALA A 30 11.58 -14.97 -10.63
CA ALA A 30 12.13 -14.70 -11.97
C ALA A 30 13.38 -13.82 -12.02
N HIS A 31 13.81 -13.24 -10.90
CA HIS A 31 15.08 -12.52 -10.84
C HIS A 31 15.91 -12.94 -9.63
N ASP A 32 16.69 -14.00 -9.86
CA ASP A 32 17.84 -14.40 -9.06
C ASP A 32 18.92 -13.29 -9.15
N TYR A 33 18.67 -12.17 -8.50
CA TYR A 33 19.67 -11.13 -8.30
C TYR A 33 20.65 -11.65 -7.26
N ASP A 34 21.81 -12.10 -7.70
CA ASP A 34 22.91 -12.55 -6.84
C ASP A 34 23.23 -11.49 -5.78
N TYR A 35 22.74 -11.70 -4.56
CA TYR A 35 22.89 -10.79 -3.43
C TYR A 35 24.33 -10.76 -2.89
N ALA A 36 25.33 -11.42 -3.50
CA ALA A 36 26.63 -11.62 -2.86
C ALA A 36 27.65 -10.45 -2.91
N ASP A 37 27.40 -9.33 -3.59
CA ASP A 37 28.42 -8.24 -3.74
C ASP A 37 28.03 -6.92 -3.03
N CYS A 38 28.22 -6.86 -1.70
CA CYS A 38 27.49 -5.92 -0.83
C CYS A 38 28.30 -4.90 -0.01
N GLY A 39 29.02 -3.98 -0.67
CA GLY A 39 29.69 -2.87 0.00
C GLY A 39 28.97 -1.51 -0.08
N THR A 40 28.62 -1.06 -1.28
CA THR A 40 28.23 0.34 -1.51
C THR A 40 27.19 0.56 -2.62
N ARG A 41 26.89 -0.46 -3.44
CA ARG A 41 25.90 -0.37 -4.53
C ARG A 41 24.46 -0.73 -4.12
N ARG A 42 24.26 -1.19 -2.88
CA ARG A 42 22.97 -1.75 -2.41
C ARG A 42 21.90 -0.72 -2.06
N ASN A 43 22.22 0.57 -1.92
CA ASN A 43 21.31 1.51 -1.24
C ASN A 43 20.90 2.72 -2.11
N SER A 44 20.63 2.52 -3.40
CA SER A 44 20.11 3.63 -4.21
C SER A 44 18.61 3.75 -4.06
N ALA A 45 18.10 4.95 -3.77
CA ALA A 45 16.66 5.25 -3.71
C ALA A 45 15.91 4.83 -4.98
N ARG A 46 16.58 4.90 -6.13
CA ARG A 46 16.09 4.45 -7.45
C ARG A 46 15.73 2.96 -7.48
N ARG A 47 16.51 2.14 -6.78
CA ARG A 47 16.26 0.69 -6.65
C ARG A 47 15.13 0.40 -5.65
N ALA A 48 14.85 1.30 -4.71
CA ALA A 48 13.84 1.11 -3.69
C ALA A 48 12.40 1.35 -4.19
N ILE A 49 12.21 2.23 -5.19
CA ILE A 49 10.89 2.62 -5.71
C ILE A 49 9.94 1.45 -5.98
N PRO A 50 10.27 0.44 -6.82
CA PRO A 50 9.32 -0.63 -7.11
C PRO A 50 8.95 -1.45 -5.87
N TYR A 51 9.88 -1.58 -4.91
CA TYR A 51 9.60 -2.26 -3.65
C TYR A 51 8.66 -1.44 -2.77
N GLU A 52 8.91 -0.14 -2.59
CA GLU A 52 8.04 0.75 -1.81
C GLU A 52 6.63 0.83 -2.41
N MET A 53 6.54 0.96 -3.74
CA MET A 53 5.28 0.96 -4.46
C MET A 53 4.53 -0.38 -4.33
N GLY A 54 5.20 -1.49 -4.64
CA GLY A 54 4.62 -2.82 -4.58
C GLY A 54 4.15 -3.15 -3.18
N PHE A 55 4.93 -2.75 -2.19
CA PHE A 55 4.58 -2.87 -0.79
C PHE A 55 3.27 -2.13 -0.45
N MET A 56 3.17 -0.82 -0.71
CA MET A 56 1.96 -0.04 -0.40
C MET A 56 0.72 -0.55 -1.15
N LYS A 57 0.90 -1.01 -2.38
CA LYS A 57 -0.19 -1.59 -3.20
C LYS A 57 -0.66 -2.91 -2.63
N ASN A 58 0.25 -3.82 -2.29
CA ASN A 58 -0.08 -5.09 -1.66
C ASN A 58 -0.83 -4.89 -0.35
N VAL A 59 -0.42 -3.91 0.42
CA VAL A 59 -1.08 -3.50 1.65
C VAL A 59 -2.54 -3.09 1.42
N LEU A 60 -2.80 -2.24 0.43
CA LEU A 60 -4.16 -1.80 0.09
C LEU A 60 -5.01 -2.96 -0.44
N LEU A 61 -4.44 -3.82 -1.27
CA LEU A 61 -5.12 -5.02 -1.78
C LEU A 61 -5.48 -5.99 -0.65
N ARG A 62 -4.60 -6.18 0.34
CA ARG A 62 -4.89 -6.97 1.54
C ARG A 62 -6.02 -6.38 2.37
N ALA A 63 -6.07 -5.06 2.52
CA ALA A 63 -7.18 -4.39 3.20
C ALA A 63 -8.51 -4.64 2.47
N LEU A 64 -8.54 -4.54 1.14
CA LEU A 64 -9.72 -4.85 0.33
C LEU A 64 -10.15 -6.33 0.45
N ASN A 65 -9.19 -7.27 0.43
CA ASN A 65 -9.47 -8.69 0.65
C ASN A 65 -10.07 -8.95 2.04
N ASN A 66 -9.59 -8.23 3.06
CA ASN A 66 -10.12 -8.35 4.40
C ASN A 66 -11.56 -7.82 4.48
N ILE A 67 -11.86 -6.70 3.82
CA ILE A 67 -13.24 -6.18 3.71
C ILE A 67 -14.14 -7.21 3.03
N TYR A 68 -13.69 -7.79 1.92
CA TYR A 68 -14.45 -8.83 1.21
C TYR A 68 -14.77 -10.02 2.14
N SER A 69 -13.77 -10.50 2.87
CA SER A 69 -13.89 -11.66 3.76
C SER A 69 -14.78 -11.38 4.97
N LEU A 70 -14.63 -10.22 5.59
CA LEU A 70 -15.44 -9.80 6.75
C LEU A 70 -16.88 -9.46 6.35
N GLY A 71 -17.09 -8.90 5.16
CA GLY A 71 -18.41 -8.48 4.69
C GLY A 71 -19.41 -9.62 4.51
N VAL A 72 -18.93 -10.87 4.41
CA VAL A 72 -19.78 -12.06 4.35
C VAL A 72 -19.87 -12.82 5.67
N SER A 73 -19.18 -12.35 6.72
CA SER A 73 -19.17 -13.01 8.01
C SER A 73 -20.41 -12.65 8.83
N ASP A 74 -21.05 -13.64 9.46
CA ASP A 74 -22.18 -13.43 10.36
C ASP A 74 -21.80 -12.60 11.60
N ASP A 75 -20.52 -12.66 12.02
CA ASP A 75 -20.01 -11.98 13.21
C ASP A 75 -19.93 -10.46 13.04
N ILE A 76 -19.88 -9.97 11.79
CA ILE A 76 -19.69 -8.54 11.49
C ILE A 76 -20.87 -7.69 11.93
N MET A 77 -22.06 -8.28 12.08
CA MET A 77 -23.27 -7.58 12.52
C MET A 77 -23.12 -6.97 13.91
N THR A 78 -22.27 -7.56 14.77
CA THR A 78 -22.01 -7.05 16.12
C THR A 78 -21.01 -5.88 16.15
N GLN A 79 -20.20 -5.73 15.10
CA GLN A 79 -19.16 -4.70 14.95
C GLN A 79 -19.39 -3.85 13.70
N LYS A 80 -20.65 -3.75 13.28
CA LYS A 80 -21.04 -3.17 12.00
C LYS A 80 -20.53 -1.72 11.85
N ALA A 81 -20.71 -0.90 12.89
CA ALA A 81 -20.36 0.52 12.82
C ALA A 81 -18.85 0.73 12.69
N GLU A 82 -18.05 -0.08 13.39
CA GLU A 82 -16.59 -0.09 13.31
C GLU A 82 -16.12 -0.58 11.94
N PHE A 83 -16.76 -1.62 11.41
CA PHE A 83 -16.48 -2.15 10.08
C PHE A 83 -16.77 -1.13 8.98
N GLU A 84 -17.92 -0.45 9.01
CA GLU A 84 -18.25 0.60 8.03
C GLU A 84 -17.24 1.74 8.07
N LYS A 85 -16.82 2.18 9.27
CA LYS A 85 -15.75 3.19 9.43
C LYS A 85 -14.43 2.71 8.85
N TYR A 86 -14.08 1.43 9.07
CA TYR A 86 -12.88 0.81 8.51
C TYR A 86 -12.91 0.86 6.97
N ILE A 87 -14.01 0.47 6.33
CA ILE A 87 -14.14 0.51 4.86
C ILE A 87 -14.01 1.94 4.34
N VAL A 88 -14.67 2.92 4.97
CA VAL A 88 -14.56 4.33 4.59
C VAL A 88 -13.10 4.80 4.67
N GLY A 89 -12.38 4.41 5.72
CA GLY A 89 -10.95 4.67 5.89
C GLY A 89 -10.11 4.08 4.76
N VAL A 90 -10.25 2.78 4.46
CA VAL A 90 -9.55 2.10 3.36
C VAL A 90 -9.79 2.80 2.03
N CYS A 91 -11.05 3.12 1.71
CA CYS A 91 -11.39 3.83 0.48
C CYS A 91 -10.74 5.21 0.41
N GLY A 92 -10.69 5.94 1.54
CA GLY A 92 -10.00 7.22 1.64
C GLY A 92 -8.51 7.09 1.32
N VAL A 93 -7.82 6.15 1.98
CA VAL A 93 -6.39 5.90 1.76
C VAL A 93 -6.13 5.47 0.31
N LEU A 94 -6.97 4.61 -0.26
CA LEU A 94 -6.84 4.16 -1.64
C LEU A 94 -6.94 5.33 -2.64
N LEU A 95 -7.90 6.24 -2.46
CA LEU A 95 -8.03 7.43 -3.30
C LEU A 95 -6.82 8.36 -3.18
N VAL A 96 -6.34 8.58 -1.95
CA VAL A 96 -5.14 9.39 -1.71
C VAL A 96 -3.92 8.73 -2.34
N HIS A 97 -3.76 7.41 -2.22
CA HIS A 97 -2.66 6.67 -2.84
C HIS A 97 -2.67 6.78 -4.36
N ILE A 98 -3.82 6.56 -5.02
CA ILE A 98 -3.94 6.70 -6.49
C ILE A 98 -3.54 8.11 -6.93
N GLN A 99 -4.00 9.15 -6.22
CA GLN A 99 -3.62 10.52 -6.52
C GLN A 99 -2.14 10.79 -6.23
N GLY A 100 -1.59 10.18 -5.18
CA GLY A 100 -0.17 10.25 -4.82
C GLY A 100 0.71 9.66 -5.93
N ASP A 101 0.37 8.49 -6.45
CA ASP A 101 1.04 7.89 -7.61
C ASP A 101 0.99 8.83 -8.83
N ILE A 102 -0.19 9.38 -9.15
CA ILE A 102 -0.31 10.36 -10.25
C ILE A 102 0.64 11.54 -10.02
N ASN A 103 0.64 12.12 -8.83
CA ASN A 103 1.49 13.26 -8.51
C ASN A 103 2.97 12.88 -8.57
N PHE A 104 3.37 11.73 -8.03
CA PHE A 104 4.75 11.27 -8.01
C PHE A 104 5.32 11.10 -9.42
N PHE A 105 4.53 10.54 -10.34
CA PHE A 105 4.99 10.30 -11.71
C PHE A 105 4.92 11.54 -12.61
N THR A 106 3.99 12.47 -12.35
CA THR A 106 3.72 13.62 -13.25
C THR A 106 4.25 14.96 -12.76
N THR A 107 4.57 15.11 -11.47
CA THR A 107 5.08 16.37 -10.92
C THR A 107 6.55 16.54 -11.29
N PRO A 108 6.94 17.66 -11.92
CA PRO A 108 8.35 17.92 -12.22
C PRO A 108 9.17 18.02 -10.94
N SER A 109 10.34 17.38 -10.94
CA SER A 109 11.37 17.56 -9.92
C SER A 109 11.94 18.99 -9.91
N GLN A 110 12.88 19.30 -9.00
CA GLN A 110 13.55 20.60 -8.98
C GLN A 110 14.31 20.90 -10.28
N SER A 111 14.85 19.87 -10.94
CA SER A 111 15.50 19.99 -12.25
C SER A 111 14.53 19.93 -13.43
N GLY A 112 13.22 19.81 -13.16
CA GLY A 112 12.17 19.74 -14.17
C GLY A 112 11.96 18.35 -14.79
N ILE A 113 12.48 17.29 -14.17
CA ILE A 113 12.30 15.90 -14.63
C ILE A 113 10.91 15.41 -14.25
N VAL A 114 10.20 14.82 -15.20
CA VAL A 114 8.91 14.14 -14.97
C VAL A 114 9.12 12.65 -15.20
N LEU A 115 8.79 11.80 -14.22
CA LEU A 115 9.09 10.36 -14.30
C LEU A 115 8.29 9.66 -15.39
N SER A 116 7.05 10.07 -15.64
CA SER A 116 6.21 9.53 -16.73
C SER A 116 6.64 9.96 -18.12
N ASP A 117 7.63 10.84 -18.26
CA ASP A 117 8.14 11.20 -19.59
C ASP A 117 8.73 9.98 -20.29
N GLU A 118 8.50 9.90 -21.60
CA GLU A 118 8.98 8.80 -22.44
C GLU A 118 10.49 8.62 -22.37
N ALA A 119 11.23 9.67 -22.03
CA ALA A 119 12.68 9.65 -21.86
C ALA A 119 13.12 8.99 -20.53
N VAL A 120 12.25 8.92 -19.52
CA VAL A 120 12.54 8.51 -18.15
C VAL A 120 11.97 7.12 -17.85
N LEU A 121 10.65 6.96 -17.68
CA LEU A 121 10.01 5.65 -17.49
C LEU A 121 8.88 5.35 -18.48
N GLY A 122 8.35 6.36 -19.18
CA GLY A 122 7.20 6.19 -20.08
C GLY A 122 5.86 6.20 -19.36
N ASN A 123 4.76 6.15 -20.12
CA ASN A 123 3.40 6.23 -19.56
C ASN A 123 2.93 4.91 -18.93
N GLU A 124 3.66 3.81 -19.13
CA GLU A 124 3.36 2.50 -18.56
C GLU A 124 3.43 2.51 -17.03
N CYS A 125 4.23 3.40 -16.43
CA CYS A 125 4.30 3.60 -14.97
C CYS A 125 3.15 4.47 -14.42
N LEU A 126 2.20 4.86 -15.27
CA LEU A 126 1.04 5.66 -14.92
C LEU A 126 -0.23 5.11 -15.59
N PRO A 127 -0.74 3.94 -15.15
CA PRO A 127 -1.97 3.40 -15.71
C PRO A 127 -3.15 4.36 -15.46
N GLU A 128 -4.05 4.44 -16.43
CA GLU A 128 -5.32 5.12 -16.23
C GLU A 128 -6.12 4.40 -15.14
N LEU A 129 -6.64 5.14 -14.16
CA LEU A 129 -7.37 4.60 -13.00
C LEU A 129 -8.68 5.34 -12.73
N LYS A 130 -9.13 6.20 -13.65
CA LYS A 130 -10.34 7.00 -13.46
C LYS A 130 -11.59 6.17 -13.17
N ASP A 131 -11.77 5.06 -13.86
CA ASP A 131 -12.88 4.12 -13.63
C ASP A 131 -12.85 3.53 -12.22
N ILE A 132 -11.66 3.10 -11.76
CA ILE A 132 -11.49 2.62 -10.38
C ILE A 132 -11.79 3.74 -9.36
N VAL A 133 -11.34 4.96 -9.61
CA VAL A 133 -11.63 6.13 -8.74
C VAL A 133 -13.14 6.38 -8.65
N GLU A 134 -13.87 6.27 -9.76
CA GLU A 134 -15.32 6.41 -9.80
C GLU A 134 -16.01 5.29 -8.99
N ASP A 135 -15.56 4.04 -9.12
CA ASP A 135 -16.08 2.91 -8.36
C ASP A 135 -15.82 3.03 -6.85
N VAL A 136 -14.62 3.45 -6.44
CA VAL A 136 -14.28 3.68 -5.01
C VAL A 136 -15.13 4.80 -4.43
N LYS A 137 -15.36 5.89 -5.18
CA LYS A 137 -16.26 6.97 -4.75
C LYS A 137 -17.71 6.51 -4.64
N ARG A 138 -18.18 5.66 -5.57
CA ARG A 138 -19.51 5.05 -5.48
C ARG A 138 -19.67 4.21 -4.22
N LEU A 139 -18.66 3.39 -3.90
CA LEU A 139 -18.63 2.62 -2.66
C LEU A 139 -18.69 3.53 -1.41
N GLN A 140 -17.90 4.60 -1.36
CA GLN A 140 -17.95 5.56 -0.24
C GLN A 140 -19.32 6.20 -0.05
N GLU A 141 -20.01 6.55 -1.15
CA GLU A 141 -21.33 7.16 -1.08
C GLU A 141 -22.37 6.18 -0.51
N VAL A 142 -22.35 4.92 -0.96
CA VAL A 142 -23.24 3.87 -0.44
C VAL A 142 -22.98 3.61 1.04
N LEU A 143 -21.71 3.51 1.45
CA LEU A 143 -21.33 3.33 2.85
C LEU A 143 -21.82 4.46 3.74
N ARG A 144 -21.75 5.72 3.26
CA ARG A 144 -22.30 6.86 4.01
C ARG A 144 -23.80 6.69 4.23
N GLY A 145 -24.53 6.25 3.19
CA GLY A 145 -25.94 5.92 3.29
C GLY A 145 -26.22 4.84 4.35
N TRP A 146 -25.44 3.77 4.39
CA TRP A 146 -25.60 2.69 5.38
C TRP A 146 -25.28 3.13 6.81
N VAL A 147 -24.28 3.99 7.01
CA VAL A 147 -23.95 4.57 8.31
C VAL A 147 -25.11 5.42 8.84
N GLU A 148 -25.80 6.13 7.95
CA GLU A 148 -26.95 6.97 8.31
C GLU A 148 -28.23 6.16 8.54
N SER A 149 -28.50 5.15 7.71
CA SER A 149 -29.76 4.42 7.72
C SER A 149 -29.75 3.13 8.56
N GLY A 150 -28.58 2.53 8.75
CA GLY A 150 -28.44 1.22 9.37
C GLY A 150 -28.71 0.04 8.41
N ASP A 151 -28.89 0.29 7.11
CA ASP A 151 -29.27 -0.73 6.11
C ASP A 151 -28.05 -1.37 5.42
N TYR A 152 -27.18 -2.03 6.20
CA TYR A 152 -26.02 -2.71 5.61
C TYR A 152 -26.47 -3.90 4.76
N ASP A 153 -25.91 -4.00 3.56
CA ASP A 153 -26.17 -5.09 2.62
C ASP A 153 -24.84 -5.70 2.14
N SER A 154 -24.58 -6.93 2.58
CA SER A 154 -23.37 -7.66 2.22
C SER A 154 -23.29 -7.96 0.73
N SER A 155 -24.40 -8.30 0.06
CA SER A 155 -24.41 -8.56 -1.38
C SER A 155 -24.03 -7.31 -2.16
N GLN A 156 -24.62 -6.17 -1.79
CA GLN A 156 -24.32 -4.90 -2.42
C GLN A 156 -22.85 -4.48 -2.17
N LEU A 157 -22.29 -4.77 -0.99
CA LEU A 157 -20.87 -4.52 -0.71
C LEU A 157 -19.98 -5.30 -1.68
N LEU A 158 -20.23 -6.60 -1.88
CA LEU A 158 -19.41 -7.44 -2.76
C LEU A 158 -19.49 -6.97 -4.22
N ASP A 159 -20.68 -6.60 -4.68
CA ASP A 159 -20.87 -6.05 -6.03
C ASP A 159 -20.09 -4.74 -6.21
N LEU A 160 -20.06 -3.89 -5.18
CA LEU A 160 -19.29 -2.65 -5.20
C LEU A 160 -17.78 -2.87 -5.14
N LEU A 161 -17.31 -4.01 -4.62
CA LEU A 161 -15.89 -4.40 -4.58
C LEU A 161 -15.41 -5.12 -5.85
N ALA A 162 -16.28 -5.30 -6.85
CA ALA A 162 -15.95 -6.00 -8.09
C ALA A 162 -14.81 -5.35 -8.91
N PHE A 163 -14.43 -4.09 -8.61
CA PHE A 163 -13.28 -3.43 -9.22
C PHE A 163 -11.92 -3.99 -8.73
N GLY A 164 -11.90 -4.73 -7.62
CA GLY A 164 -10.68 -5.20 -6.95
C GLY A 164 -9.68 -5.94 -7.85
N PRO A 165 -10.09 -6.96 -8.64
CA PRO A 165 -9.18 -7.68 -9.53
C PRO A 165 -8.53 -6.79 -10.60
N ASP A 166 -9.28 -5.84 -11.17
CA ASP A 166 -8.74 -4.94 -12.19
C ASP A 166 -7.77 -3.90 -11.58
N LEU A 167 -8.09 -3.38 -10.39
CA LEU A 167 -7.18 -2.55 -9.61
C LEU A 167 -5.87 -3.29 -9.32
N ALA A 168 -5.92 -4.54 -8.84
CA ALA A 168 -4.74 -5.34 -8.55
C ALA A 168 -3.86 -5.53 -9.78
N LYS A 169 -4.47 -5.87 -10.92
CA LYS A 169 -3.78 -6.01 -12.20
C LYS A 169 -3.05 -4.73 -12.61
N ARG A 170 -3.72 -3.57 -12.53
CA ARG A 170 -3.13 -2.27 -12.90
C ARG A 170 -2.03 -1.84 -11.93
N MET A 171 -2.21 -2.06 -10.63
CA MET A 171 -1.20 -1.81 -9.60
C MET A 171 0.07 -2.64 -9.84
N HIS A 172 -0.06 -3.94 -10.14
CA HIS A 172 1.09 -4.79 -10.47
C HIS A 172 1.77 -4.35 -11.77
N ALA A 173 1.00 -4.05 -12.82
CA ALA A 173 1.54 -3.57 -14.09
C ALA A 173 2.36 -2.28 -13.89
N GLN A 174 1.87 -1.36 -13.07
CA GLN A 174 2.58 -0.13 -12.75
C GLN A 174 3.91 -0.36 -12.03
N VAL A 175 3.96 -1.29 -11.06
CA VAL A 175 5.19 -1.65 -10.34
C VAL A 175 6.19 -2.27 -11.32
N ASN A 176 5.73 -3.19 -12.17
CA ASN A 176 6.57 -3.87 -13.16
C ASN A 176 7.05 -2.93 -14.29
N ALA A 177 6.37 -1.80 -14.51
CA ALA A 177 6.76 -0.81 -15.49
C ALA A 177 7.92 0.08 -15.02
N VAL A 178 8.32 0.02 -13.75
CA VAL A 178 9.45 0.80 -13.24
C VAL A 178 10.78 0.15 -13.68
N ASP A 179 11.34 0.65 -14.77
CA ASP A 179 12.68 0.30 -15.23
C ASP A 179 13.74 0.99 -14.36
N VAL A 180 14.24 0.24 -13.38
CA VAL A 180 15.23 0.71 -12.41
C VAL A 180 16.57 1.07 -13.06
N ASP A 181 17.02 0.32 -14.07
CA ASP A 181 18.31 0.56 -14.70
C ASP A 181 18.25 1.86 -15.51
N ARG A 182 17.15 2.07 -16.24
CA ARG A 182 16.89 3.34 -16.93
C ARG A 182 16.82 4.52 -15.96
N LEU A 183 16.14 4.35 -14.82
CA LEU A 183 16.06 5.39 -13.79
C LEU A 183 17.45 5.75 -13.23
N ILE A 184 18.33 4.76 -13.04
CA ILE A 184 19.73 4.97 -12.60
C ILE A 184 20.53 5.76 -13.63
N GLU A 185 20.28 5.56 -14.91
CA GLU A 185 20.97 6.26 -16.00
C GLU A 185 20.54 7.72 -16.15
N VAL A 186 19.26 8.02 -15.92
CA VAL A 186 18.66 9.31 -16.33
C VAL A 186 18.31 10.26 -15.18
N VAL A 187 18.14 9.76 -13.94
CA VAL A 187 17.77 10.58 -12.79
C VAL A 187 18.82 10.45 -11.69
N ASP A 188 19.23 11.58 -11.13
CA ASP A 188 20.17 11.61 -10.02
C ASP A 188 19.56 11.03 -8.74
N GLU A 189 20.38 10.40 -7.91
CA GLU A 189 19.90 9.71 -6.71
C GLU A 189 19.27 10.66 -5.68
N GLU A 190 19.90 11.82 -5.46
CA GLU A 190 19.39 12.82 -4.51
C GLU A 190 18.05 13.40 -4.98
N GLU A 191 17.87 13.55 -6.29
CA GLU A 191 16.61 14.01 -6.86
C GLU A 191 15.48 13.01 -6.61
N VAL A 192 15.75 11.71 -6.77
CA VAL A 192 14.77 10.67 -6.41
C VAL A 192 14.45 10.67 -4.92
N LYS A 193 15.44 10.87 -4.03
CA LYS A 193 15.20 10.96 -2.58
C LYS A 193 14.29 12.15 -2.24
N GLU A 194 14.49 13.28 -2.89
CA GLU A 194 13.64 14.46 -2.71
C GLU A 194 12.20 14.20 -3.20
N MET A 195 12.04 13.58 -4.37
CA MET A 195 10.71 13.22 -4.91
C MET A 195 9.98 12.23 -3.98
N LEU A 196 10.68 11.21 -3.47
CA LEU A 196 10.13 10.26 -2.50
C LEU A 196 9.73 10.97 -1.20
N SER A 197 10.59 11.84 -0.67
CA SER A 197 10.30 12.60 0.56
C SER A 197 9.07 13.49 0.37
N ALA A 198 8.98 14.22 -0.74
CA ALA A 198 7.83 15.06 -1.07
C ALA A 198 6.54 14.25 -1.23
N ASN A 199 6.60 13.06 -1.81
CA ASN A 199 5.45 12.17 -1.95
C ASN A 199 4.97 11.64 -0.59
N VAL A 200 5.90 11.23 0.29
CA VAL A 200 5.59 10.80 1.65
C VAL A 200 4.97 11.94 2.46
N GLU A 201 5.54 13.14 2.40
CA GLU A 201 4.99 14.33 3.06
C GLU A 201 3.58 14.67 2.54
N TRP A 202 3.39 14.62 1.22
CA TRP A 202 2.07 14.83 0.62
C TRP A 202 1.07 13.78 1.09
N PHE A 203 1.43 12.50 1.05
CA PHE A 203 0.56 11.40 1.48
C PHE A 203 0.18 11.53 2.96
N ALA A 204 1.15 11.85 3.83
CA ALA A 204 0.92 12.06 5.26
C ALA A 204 0.01 13.28 5.53
N GLY A 205 0.12 14.34 4.73
CA GLY A 205 -0.72 15.53 4.85
C GLY A 205 -2.17 15.35 4.36
N HIS A 206 -2.45 14.29 3.60
CA HIS A 206 -3.77 14.04 2.99
C HIS A 206 -4.48 12.79 3.54
N ASN A 207 -3.87 12.08 4.49
CA ASN A 207 -4.47 10.91 5.13
C ASN A 207 -4.68 11.13 6.63
N ASP A 208 -5.75 10.53 7.15
CA ASP A 208 -5.93 10.36 8.59
C ASP A 208 -4.98 9.24 9.06
N LEU A 209 -3.77 9.66 9.46
CA LEU A 209 -2.65 8.84 9.94
C LEU A 209 -3.02 7.72 10.93
N PRO A 210 -4.04 7.87 11.79
CA PRO A 210 -4.48 6.80 12.66
C PRO A 210 -4.78 5.46 12.03
N PHE A 211 -5.45 5.47 10.89
CA PHE A 211 -5.74 4.26 10.16
C PHE A 211 -4.46 3.61 9.63
N LEU A 212 -3.42 4.41 9.41
CA LEU A 212 -2.12 3.99 8.90
C LEU A 212 -1.17 3.49 10.00
N ILE A 213 -1.44 3.66 11.29
CA ILE A 213 -0.52 3.25 12.38
C ILE A 213 -0.12 1.78 12.33
N PRO A 214 -1.05 0.83 12.14
CA PRO A 214 -0.71 -0.57 11.91
C PRO A 214 0.33 -0.78 10.81
N PHE A 215 0.20 0.02 9.75
CA PHE A 215 1.07 0.00 8.58
C PHE A 215 2.41 0.64 8.95
N LEU A 216 2.42 1.85 9.52
CA LEU A 216 3.63 2.51 10.03
C LEU A 216 4.41 1.60 10.99
N GLN A 217 3.74 0.91 11.91
CA GLN A 217 4.37 -0.02 12.85
C GLN A 217 4.96 -1.25 12.17
N ALA A 218 4.28 -1.81 11.16
CA ALA A 218 4.79 -2.96 10.42
C ALA A 218 5.96 -2.62 9.47
N HIS A 219 6.21 -1.34 9.16
CA HIS A 219 7.19 -0.93 8.12
C HIS A 219 8.37 -0.13 8.67
N HIS A 220 8.19 0.54 9.81
CA HIS A 220 9.27 1.25 10.48
C HIS A 220 10.04 0.40 11.48
N ASP A 221 9.84 -0.92 11.48
CA ASP A 221 10.78 -1.78 12.16
C ASP A 221 12.13 -1.69 11.42
N ILE A 222 13.06 -0.96 12.03
CA ILE A 222 14.42 -0.76 11.53
C ILE A 222 15.19 -2.09 11.40
N GLU A 223 14.72 -3.15 12.06
CA GLU A 223 15.24 -4.50 11.89
C GLU A 223 14.83 -5.11 10.54
N THR A 224 13.79 -4.56 9.89
CA THR A 224 13.18 -5.11 8.66
C THR A 224 13.49 -4.35 7.37
N SER A 225 13.79 -3.03 7.41
CA SER A 225 14.22 -2.28 6.21
C SER A 225 15.04 -1.03 6.53
N SER A 226 16.25 -0.95 5.98
CA SER A 226 17.16 0.20 6.14
C SER A 226 16.88 1.38 5.20
N HIS A 227 15.90 1.26 4.30
CA HIS A 227 15.62 2.24 3.24
C HIS A 227 14.51 3.22 3.58
N TRP A 228 13.67 2.88 4.57
CA TRP A 228 12.66 3.80 5.07
C TRP A 228 13.31 4.94 5.84
N PRO A 229 12.78 6.17 5.74
CA PRO A 229 13.15 7.25 6.64
C PRO A 229 12.98 6.77 8.09
N PRO A 230 13.98 6.98 8.97
CA PRO A 230 13.83 6.63 10.37
C PRO A 230 12.63 7.40 10.93
N ILE A 231 11.79 6.74 11.74
CA ILE A 231 10.76 7.47 12.49
C ILE A 231 11.46 8.57 13.27
N THR A 232 10.94 9.79 13.20
CA THR A 232 11.46 10.87 14.03
C THR A 232 11.30 10.53 15.50
N GLU A 233 12.02 11.22 16.38
CA GLU A 233 11.89 10.97 17.81
C GLU A 233 10.46 11.29 18.30
N GLU A 234 9.86 12.33 17.74
CA GLU A 234 8.46 12.70 17.98
C GLU A 234 7.51 11.58 17.53
N GLY A 235 7.73 11.00 16.34
CA GLY A 235 6.92 9.90 15.84
C GLY A 235 7.01 8.67 16.75
N ARG A 236 8.21 8.32 17.25
CA ARG A 236 8.38 7.21 18.20
C ARG A 236 7.62 7.42 19.50
N GLN A 237 7.57 8.65 20.01
CA GLN A 237 6.86 8.97 21.25
C GLN A 237 5.34 8.96 21.08
N VAL A 238 4.85 9.34 19.90
CA VAL A 238 3.41 9.44 19.61
C VAL A 238 2.81 8.10 19.20
N LEU A 239 3.58 7.21 18.56
CA LEU A 239 3.11 5.91 18.07
C LEU A 239 2.39 5.05 19.13
N PRO A 240 2.89 4.89 20.37
CA PRO A 240 2.18 4.11 21.40
C PRO A 240 0.83 4.72 21.80
N VAL A 241 0.77 6.05 21.95
CA VAL A 241 -0.47 6.77 22.31
C VAL A 241 -1.52 6.59 21.22
N LEU A 242 -1.08 6.70 19.96
CA LEU A 242 -2.01 6.48 18.87
C LEU A 242 -2.41 4.99 18.77
N ALA A 243 -1.50 4.04 18.94
CA ALA A 243 -1.85 2.62 18.96
C ALA A 243 -2.93 2.28 20.01
N GLU A 244 -2.84 2.87 21.20
CA GLU A 244 -3.85 2.75 22.25
C GLU A 244 -5.19 3.41 21.86
N GLN A 245 -5.14 4.63 21.29
CA GLN A 245 -6.34 5.35 20.83
C GLN A 245 -7.11 4.59 19.74
N TYR A 246 -6.41 3.80 18.92
CA TYR A 246 -6.97 3.06 17.79
C TYR A 246 -7.01 1.54 18.02
N ALA A 247 -6.90 1.09 19.26
CA ALA A 247 -6.91 -0.33 19.62
C ALA A 247 -8.15 -1.09 19.09
N GLY A 248 -9.30 -0.43 18.99
CA GLY A 248 -10.53 -1.04 18.43
C GLY A 248 -10.47 -1.35 16.93
N TYR A 249 -9.51 -0.79 16.20
CA TYR A 249 -9.26 -1.16 14.79
C TYR A 249 -8.30 -2.34 14.67
N VAL A 250 -7.60 -2.72 15.75
CA VAL A 250 -6.53 -3.75 15.73
C VAL A 250 -7.04 -5.07 15.16
N ASP A 251 -8.22 -5.49 15.62
CA ASP A 251 -8.86 -6.75 15.22
C ASP A 251 -9.38 -6.73 13.77
N THR A 252 -9.50 -5.55 13.17
CA THR A 252 -9.97 -5.38 11.77
C THR A 252 -8.83 -5.28 10.76
N LEU A 253 -7.56 -5.38 11.18
CA LEU A 253 -6.42 -5.20 10.29
C LEU A 253 -5.85 -6.53 9.81
N PRO A 254 -5.39 -6.59 8.55
CA PRO A 254 -4.93 -7.84 7.94
C PRO A 254 -3.56 -8.34 8.47
N PHE A 255 -2.90 -7.62 9.39
CA PHE A 255 -1.53 -7.93 9.82
C PHE A 255 -1.40 -8.42 11.27
N PHE A 256 -2.44 -8.29 12.09
CA PHE A 256 -2.36 -8.65 13.51
C PHE A 256 -3.17 -9.92 13.80
N THR A 257 -2.68 -11.07 13.36
CA THR A 257 -3.20 -12.39 13.80
C THR A 257 -2.52 -12.88 15.10
N GLN A 258 -1.54 -12.12 15.60
CA GLN A 258 -0.87 -12.32 16.87
C GLN A 258 -0.71 -10.95 17.56
N PRO A 259 -0.92 -10.83 18.88
CA PRO A 259 -0.62 -9.61 19.61
C PRO A 259 0.88 -9.30 19.50
N SER A 260 1.20 -8.11 19.00
CA SER A 260 2.59 -7.64 18.90
C SER A 260 3.23 -7.57 20.30
N PRO A 261 4.49 -8.02 20.49
CA PRO A 261 5.20 -7.89 21.77
C PRO A 261 5.31 -6.45 22.27
N LEU A 262 5.17 -5.48 21.37
CA LEU A 262 5.19 -4.04 21.64
C LEU A 262 3.90 -3.52 22.31
N MET A 263 2.84 -4.33 22.38
CA MET A 263 1.56 -3.99 23.01
C MET A 263 1.32 -4.72 24.33
N ALA A 264 2.30 -5.49 24.82
CA ALA A 264 2.25 -6.01 26.18
C ALA A 264 2.43 -4.84 27.17
N PRO A 265 1.53 -4.64 28.15
CA PRO A 265 1.74 -3.64 29.19
C PRO A 265 3.04 -3.99 29.93
N GLY A 266 3.99 -3.06 29.91
CA GLY A 266 5.22 -3.13 30.69
C GLY A 266 5.00 -2.92 32.18
#